data_AF-W2T137-F1
#
_entry.id   AF-W2T137-F1
#
_cell.length_a   1.000
_cell.length_b   1.000
_cell.length_c   1.000
_cell.angle_alpha   90.00
_cell.angle_beta   90.00
_cell.angle_gamma   90.00
#
_symmetry.space_group_name_H-M   'P 1'
#
loop_
_entity.id
_entity.type
_entity.pdbx_description
1 polymer ?
#
loop_
_entity_poly.entity_id
_entity_poly.type
_entity_poly.pdbx_seq_one_letter_code
_entity_poly.pdbx_strand_id
1 'polypeptide(L)'
;MFHRKIVMGGNTFCYWSSTTKEKCAEYCRQKALKLGWKAKDVYKTHEEESKDLLEFMRTVPAHKLAMHMIGNRVFFDEGRLPLTPVIDGEILPKSIPELRADAPSMESICGVGEQESLLFCKIFEHLCNGTQLNRSVIAYWTKSVCCSGALGVIRGTGKDMDKVVHELARNTELNVSKVENVIGNLYGDLKELRKNSKAMQEAYVKCTSDVFSNYGCYRYLENSQQHDKPTYAYYFTHTSRNMWGWLATVVPFLAGTHSSDIIYLFDCNYFTAPLSMNKVDRKISEMTSAAFMEFVKTGNPNKPEAPFNWETVSKTGEMRMLNFCEKPSMIGRIFDNRMQRLQDLLKELLPRKH
;
A
#
# COMPACT_ATOMS: atom_id res chain seq x y z
N MET A 1 -2.79 20.41 16.58
CA MET A 1 -1.49 20.66 15.91
C MET A 1 -1.62 20.82 14.39
N PHE A 2 -2.72 20.40 13.77
CA PHE A 2 -2.99 20.62 12.33
C PHE A 2 -4.50 20.83 12.12
N HIS A 3 -4.88 21.34 10.95
CA HIS A 3 -6.26 21.72 10.63
C HIS A 3 -6.88 20.91 9.49
N ARG A 4 -6.05 20.26 8.67
CA ARG A 4 -6.44 19.52 7.47
C ARG A 4 -5.51 18.32 7.28
N LYS A 5 -5.94 17.31 6.53
CA LYS A 5 -5.13 16.12 6.24
C LYS A 5 -5.21 15.70 4.77
N ILE A 6 -4.07 15.29 4.22
CA ILE A 6 -3.97 14.68 2.90
C ILE A 6 -3.37 13.29 3.13
N VAL A 7 -4.08 12.23 2.71
CA VAL A 7 -3.64 10.84 2.85
C VAL A 7 -3.50 10.21 1.46
N MET A 8 -2.27 9.88 1.09
CA MET A 8 -1.88 9.45 -0.27
C MET A 8 -1.36 8.01 -0.23
N GLY A 9 -1.97 7.10 -0.99
CA GLY A 9 -1.47 5.72 -1.14
C GLY A 9 -1.52 4.86 0.13
N GLY A 10 -2.04 5.36 1.25
CA GLY A 10 -2.17 4.61 2.50
C GLY A 10 -2.86 5.38 3.61
N ASN A 11 -3.55 4.68 4.50
CA ASN A 11 -4.20 5.25 5.68
C ASN A 11 -4.42 4.18 6.78
N THR A 12 -5.05 4.56 7.89
CA THR A 12 -5.28 3.68 9.06
C THR A 12 -6.18 2.46 8.78
N PHE A 13 -6.94 2.45 7.68
CA PHE A 13 -7.73 1.29 7.24
C PHE A 13 -6.93 0.30 6.40
N CYS A 14 -5.69 0.62 6.01
CA CYS A 14 -4.79 -0.35 5.38
C CYS A 14 -4.37 -1.38 6.43
N TYR A 15 -4.48 -2.67 6.12
CA TYR A 15 -4.18 -3.75 7.06
C TYR A 15 -2.73 -3.76 7.55
N TRP A 16 -1.79 -3.23 6.74
CA TRP A 16 -0.38 -3.13 7.09
C TRP A 16 -0.05 -1.91 7.96
N SER A 17 -1.00 -1.00 8.22
CA SER A 17 -0.75 0.27 8.90
C SER A 17 -0.54 0.15 10.42
N SER A 18 -0.94 -0.97 11.01
CA SER A 18 -0.79 -1.25 12.44
C SER A 18 -0.56 -2.73 12.70
N THR A 19 -0.11 -3.05 13.91
CA THR A 19 0.11 -4.43 14.37
C THR A 19 -0.24 -4.58 15.84
N THR A 20 -0.24 -5.81 16.36
CA THR A 20 -0.45 -6.07 17.79
C THR A 20 0.87 -6.07 18.55
N LYS A 21 0.81 -5.88 19.88
CA LYS A 21 2.00 -5.92 20.76
C LYS A 21 2.74 -7.24 20.61
N GLU A 22 2.01 -8.34 20.56
CA GLU A 22 2.53 -9.71 20.51
C GLU A 22 3.27 -9.96 19.21
N LYS A 23 2.66 -9.59 18.07
CA LYS A 23 3.30 -9.74 16.75
C LYS A 23 4.56 -8.89 16.61
N CYS A 24 4.54 -7.66 17.13
CA CYS A 24 5.70 -6.76 17.11
C CYS A 24 6.82 -7.30 18.02
N ALA A 25 6.49 -7.68 19.26
CA ALA A 25 7.43 -8.23 20.23
C ALA A 25 8.09 -9.52 19.73
N GLU A 26 7.29 -10.44 19.18
CA GLU A 26 7.81 -11.70 18.62
C GLU A 26 8.72 -11.44 17.42
N TYR A 27 8.38 -10.48 16.55
CA TYR A 27 9.26 -10.10 15.44
C TYR A 27 10.62 -9.57 15.94
N CYS A 28 10.61 -8.69 16.94
CA CYS A 28 11.83 -8.18 17.59
C CYS A 28 12.64 -9.30 18.23
N ARG A 29 11.98 -10.26 18.90
CA ARG A 29 12.60 -11.44 19.51
C ARG A 29 13.29 -12.33 18.47
N GLN A 30 12.61 -12.65 17.39
CA GLN A 30 13.18 -13.44 16.29
C GLN A 30 14.37 -12.72 15.62
N LYS A 31 14.32 -11.39 15.51
CA LYS A 31 15.44 -10.59 15.01
C LYS A 31 16.63 -10.63 15.98
N ALA A 32 16.40 -10.49 17.28
CA ALA A 32 17.45 -10.57 18.29
C ALA A 32 18.14 -11.95 18.28
N LEU A 33 17.37 -13.04 18.24
CA LEU A 33 17.90 -14.41 18.14
C LEU A 33 18.79 -14.59 16.90
N LYS A 34 18.33 -14.12 15.73
CA LYS A 34 19.12 -14.14 14.47
C LYS A 34 20.41 -13.33 14.55
N LEU A 35 20.47 -12.32 15.42
CA LEU A 35 21.63 -11.47 15.63
C LEU A 35 22.58 -12.03 16.71
N GLY A 36 22.23 -13.15 17.34
CA GLY A 36 23.07 -13.83 18.33
C GLY A 36 22.67 -13.57 19.78
N TRP A 37 21.52 -12.93 20.04
CA TRP A 37 20.97 -12.91 21.39
C TRP A 37 20.68 -14.34 21.86
N LYS A 38 21.06 -14.65 23.09
CA LYS A 38 20.76 -15.93 23.73
C LYS A 38 19.89 -15.65 24.94
N ALA A 39 18.65 -16.11 24.87
CA ALA A 39 17.77 -16.11 26.02
C ALA A 39 18.40 -16.96 27.15
N LYS A 40 18.29 -16.49 28.38
CA LYS A 40 18.67 -17.26 29.58
C LYS A 40 17.71 -18.44 29.73
N ASP A 41 18.19 -19.51 30.38
CA ASP A 41 17.39 -20.72 30.61
C ASP A 41 16.12 -20.43 31.42
N VAL A 42 16.19 -19.46 32.34
CA VAL A 42 15.05 -19.04 33.18
C VAL A 42 15.05 -17.53 33.35
N TYR A 43 13.90 -16.91 33.07
CA TYR A 43 13.57 -15.55 33.50
C TYR A 43 12.46 -15.63 34.56
N LYS A 44 12.48 -14.76 35.57
CA LYS A 44 11.42 -14.75 36.60
C LYS A 44 10.14 -14.10 36.08
N THR A 45 10.27 -13.17 35.14
CA THR A 45 9.15 -12.46 34.51
C THR A 45 9.42 -12.15 33.04
N HIS A 46 8.35 -11.90 32.27
CA HIS A 46 8.47 -11.41 30.89
C HIS A 46 9.16 -10.04 30.79
N GLU A 47 9.05 -9.21 31.83
CA GLU A 47 9.71 -7.91 31.88
C GLU A 47 11.24 -8.07 31.98
N GLU A 48 11.71 -9.05 32.76
CA GLU A 48 13.14 -9.38 32.84
C GLU A 48 13.68 -9.88 31.48
N GLU A 49 12.95 -10.75 30.78
CA GLU A 49 13.34 -11.19 29.43
C GLU A 49 13.38 -10.00 28.46
N SER A 50 12.37 -9.14 28.51
CA SER A 50 12.28 -7.95 27.64
C SER A 50 13.42 -6.96 27.88
N LYS A 51 13.80 -6.75 29.15
CA LYS A 51 14.94 -5.91 29.54
C LYS A 51 16.26 -6.48 29.03
N ASP A 52 16.48 -7.78 29.21
CA ASP A 52 17.69 -8.48 28.76
C ASP A 52 17.83 -8.43 27.22
N LEU A 53 16.73 -8.67 26.50
CA LEU A 53 16.66 -8.52 25.05
C LEU A 53 16.98 -7.09 24.62
N LEU A 54 16.36 -6.09 25.26
CA LEU A 54 16.57 -4.68 24.92
C LEU A 54 18.02 -4.25 25.16
N GLU A 55 18.63 -4.70 26.25
CA GLU A 55 20.02 -4.42 26.56
C GLU A 55 20.97 -5.02 25.51
N PHE A 56 20.73 -6.26 25.08
CA PHE A 56 21.43 -6.83 23.93
C PHE A 56 21.24 -5.98 22.66
N MET A 57 19.99 -5.63 22.32
CA MET A 57 19.67 -4.89 21.10
C MET A 57 20.34 -3.52 21.04
N ARG A 58 20.55 -2.85 22.19
CA ARG A 58 21.31 -1.58 22.27
C ARG A 58 22.79 -1.73 21.91
N THR A 59 23.36 -2.92 22.06
CA THR A 59 24.75 -3.21 21.64
C THR A 59 24.88 -3.51 20.14
N VAL A 60 23.77 -3.80 19.46
CA VAL A 60 23.78 -4.16 18.05
C VAL A 60 23.94 -2.90 17.19
N PRO A 61 24.89 -2.88 16.22
CA PRO A 61 25.01 -1.78 15.27
C PRO A 61 23.71 -1.55 14.48
N ALA A 62 23.32 -0.29 14.31
CA ALA A 62 22.06 0.09 13.67
C ALA A 62 21.85 -0.53 12.28
N HIS A 63 22.89 -0.65 11.46
CA HIS A 63 22.79 -1.26 10.13
C HIS A 63 22.41 -2.76 10.17
N LYS A 64 22.66 -3.47 11.28
CA LYS A 64 22.22 -4.85 11.49
C LYS A 64 20.76 -4.93 11.96
N LEU A 65 20.28 -3.90 12.64
CA LEU A 65 18.88 -3.72 13.02
C LEU A 65 18.03 -3.27 11.83
N ALA A 66 18.64 -2.59 10.86
CA ALA A 66 17.99 -2.14 9.65
C ALA A 66 17.22 -3.28 8.97
N MET A 67 16.07 -2.89 8.46
CA MET A 67 15.15 -3.78 7.76
C MET A 67 15.22 -3.48 6.29
N HIS A 68 15.49 -4.50 5.49
CA HIS A 68 15.35 -4.40 4.04
C HIS A 68 14.01 -5.03 3.66
N MET A 69 13.33 -4.45 2.67
CA MET A 69 12.17 -5.09 2.07
C MET A 69 12.58 -6.39 1.37
N ILE A 70 13.77 -6.42 0.75
CA ILE A 70 14.34 -7.59 0.08
C ILE A 70 14.57 -8.72 1.09
N GLY A 71 13.98 -9.90 0.86
CA GLY A 71 14.15 -11.08 1.72
C GLY A 71 13.23 -11.12 2.94
N ASN A 72 12.39 -10.10 3.15
CA ASN A 72 11.50 -10.07 4.30
C ASN A 72 10.21 -10.83 4.01
N ARG A 73 10.18 -12.12 4.39
CA ARG A 73 9.01 -13.00 4.26
C ARG A 73 7.75 -12.41 4.88
N VAL A 74 7.88 -11.67 5.96
CA VAL A 74 6.74 -11.00 6.59
C VAL A 74 6.06 -10.02 5.63
N PHE A 75 6.85 -9.27 4.87
CA PHE A 75 6.32 -8.31 3.92
C PHE A 75 5.67 -8.98 2.71
N PHE A 76 6.28 -10.04 2.17
CA PHE A 76 5.84 -10.65 0.92
C PHE A 76 4.83 -11.79 1.08
N ASP A 77 4.98 -12.59 2.12
CA ASP A 77 4.12 -13.75 2.35
C ASP A 77 2.84 -13.32 3.08
N GLU A 78 2.95 -12.36 4.01
CA GLU A 78 1.83 -11.91 4.84
C GLU A 78 1.34 -10.50 4.48
N GLY A 79 2.08 -9.79 3.63
CA GLY A 79 1.70 -8.45 3.20
C GLY A 79 1.79 -7.37 4.29
N ARG A 80 2.34 -7.68 5.47
CA ARG A 80 2.40 -6.76 6.61
C ARG A 80 3.73 -6.03 6.69
N LEU A 81 3.70 -4.82 7.24
CA LEU A 81 4.90 -4.20 7.79
C LEU A 81 5.08 -4.70 9.24
N PRO A 82 6.22 -5.33 9.58
CA PRO A 82 6.43 -5.97 10.89
C PRO A 82 6.56 -4.99 12.06
N LEU A 83 7.16 -3.82 11.81
CA LEU A 83 7.36 -2.77 12.80
C LEU A 83 6.53 -1.56 12.39
N THR A 84 5.30 -1.50 12.89
CA THR A 84 4.32 -0.43 12.64
C THR A 84 3.70 0.03 13.95
N PRO A 85 2.95 1.15 13.96
CA PRO A 85 2.21 1.58 15.14
C PRO A 85 1.43 0.42 15.77
N VAL A 86 1.55 0.29 17.10
CA VAL A 86 0.94 -0.78 17.87
C VAL A 86 -0.29 -0.22 18.57
N ILE A 87 -1.42 -0.93 18.48
CA ILE A 87 -2.60 -0.62 19.30
C ILE A 87 -2.28 -1.09 20.71
N ASP A 88 -1.89 -0.15 21.57
CA ASP A 88 -1.19 -0.44 22.81
C ASP A 88 -1.98 -0.08 24.08
N GLY A 89 -3.13 0.56 23.97
CA GLY A 89 -3.84 1.06 25.15
C GLY A 89 -3.26 2.36 25.71
N GLU A 90 -2.20 2.89 25.10
CA GLU A 90 -1.51 4.11 25.53
C GLU A 90 -1.53 5.17 24.41
N ILE A 91 -0.59 5.11 23.47
CA ILE A 91 -0.53 6.03 22.33
C ILE A 91 -1.72 5.79 21.39
N LEU A 92 -2.05 4.52 21.15
CA LEU A 92 -3.25 4.09 20.44
C LEU A 92 -4.15 3.34 21.42
N PRO A 93 -5.02 4.06 22.16
CA PRO A 93 -5.72 3.50 23.31
C PRO A 93 -6.87 2.55 22.96
N LYS A 94 -7.36 2.59 21.71
CA LYS A 94 -8.53 1.84 21.24
C LYS A 94 -8.27 1.29 19.84
N SER A 95 -9.18 0.44 19.37
CA SER A 95 -9.14 -0.04 17.98
C SER A 95 -9.26 1.13 16.98
N ILE A 96 -8.73 0.96 15.77
CA ILE A 96 -8.83 2.00 14.73
C ILE A 96 -10.27 2.46 14.48
N PRO A 97 -11.29 1.58 14.38
CA PRO A 97 -12.68 2.03 14.22
C PRO A 97 -13.17 2.93 15.36
N GLU A 98 -12.84 2.61 16.61
CA GLU A 98 -13.23 3.42 17.77
C GLU A 98 -12.51 4.77 17.77
N LEU A 99 -11.19 4.77 17.50
CA LEU A 99 -10.42 6.02 17.38
C LEU A 99 -10.95 6.91 16.26
N ARG A 100 -11.43 6.32 15.16
CA ARG A 100 -12.03 7.05 14.04
C ARG A 100 -13.39 7.63 14.37
N ALA A 101 -14.19 6.95 15.20
CA ALA A 101 -15.47 7.46 15.69
C ALA A 101 -15.28 8.63 16.66
N ASP A 102 -14.23 8.57 17.51
CA ASP A 102 -13.91 9.63 18.48
C ASP A 102 -13.20 10.84 17.83
N ALA A 103 -12.51 10.63 16.71
CA ALA A 103 -11.70 11.67 16.08
C ALA A 103 -12.58 12.80 15.49
N PRO A 104 -12.21 14.08 15.71
CA PRO A 104 -12.92 15.19 15.08
C PRO A 104 -12.79 15.12 13.55
N SER A 105 -13.87 15.48 12.88
CA SER A 105 -13.85 15.67 11.44
C SER A 105 -12.87 16.78 11.05
N MET A 106 -12.18 16.58 9.94
CA MET A 106 -11.30 17.57 9.33
C MET A 106 -11.49 17.54 7.83
N GLU A 107 -11.34 18.68 7.16
CA GLU A 107 -11.24 18.70 5.71
C GLU A 107 -10.12 17.74 5.29
N SER A 108 -10.39 16.88 4.30
CA SER A 108 -9.38 15.92 3.85
C SER A 108 -9.33 15.67 2.35
N ILE A 109 -8.13 15.30 1.88
CA ILE A 109 -7.94 14.64 0.58
C ILE A 109 -7.53 13.19 0.86
N CYS A 110 -8.11 12.25 0.12
CA CYS A 110 -7.70 10.85 0.14
C CYS A 110 -7.61 10.29 -1.28
N GLY A 111 -6.60 9.50 -1.59
CA GLY A 111 -6.54 8.83 -2.87
C GLY A 111 -5.41 7.83 -2.99
N VAL A 112 -5.39 7.19 -4.15
CA VAL A 112 -4.52 6.07 -4.52
C VAL A 112 -4.13 6.18 -5.99
N GLY A 113 -3.01 5.56 -6.35
CA GLY A 113 -2.66 5.23 -7.72
C GLY A 113 -3.55 4.14 -8.29
N GLU A 114 -3.54 3.98 -9.62
CA GLU A 114 -4.35 2.96 -10.30
C GLU A 114 -4.03 1.53 -9.88
N GLN A 115 -2.73 1.23 -9.77
CA GLN A 115 -2.19 -0.10 -9.56
C GLN A 115 -1.12 -0.04 -8.47
N GLU A 116 -1.57 0.19 -7.25
CA GLU A 116 -0.75 0.34 -6.04
C GLU A 116 0.32 -0.75 -5.87
N SER A 117 0.02 -2.00 -6.23
CA SER A 117 0.96 -3.13 -6.09
C SER A 117 1.88 -3.35 -7.28
N LEU A 118 1.66 -2.69 -8.43
CA LEU A 118 2.43 -2.93 -9.65
C LEU A 118 3.92 -2.66 -9.45
N LEU A 119 4.23 -1.63 -8.65
CA LEU A 119 5.60 -1.24 -8.31
C LEU A 119 6.38 -2.40 -7.66
N PHE A 120 5.71 -3.12 -6.76
CA PHE A 120 6.30 -4.21 -5.98
C PHE A 120 6.43 -5.51 -6.77
N CYS A 121 5.74 -5.63 -7.92
CA CYS A 121 5.78 -6.84 -8.75
C CYS A 121 7.08 -6.98 -9.57
N LYS A 122 7.84 -5.92 -9.85
CA LYS A 122 9.01 -6.02 -10.78
C LYS A 122 10.29 -5.36 -10.30
N ILE A 123 10.23 -4.36 -9.43
CA ILE A 123 11.43 -3.76 -8.83
C ILE A 123 12.29 -4.82 -8.14
N PHE A 124 11.67 -5.79 -7.48
CA PHE A 124 12.40 -6.81 -6.75
C PHE A 124 13.03 -7.88 -7.65
N GLU A 125 12.46 -8.18 -8.83
CA GLU A 125 13.08 -9.09 -9.82
C GLU A 125 14.46 -8.57 -10.23
N HIS A 126 14.55 -7.30 -10.60
CA HIS A 126 15.77 -6.74 -11.16
C HIS A 126 16.79 -6.37 -10.07
N LEU A 127 16.35 -5.88 -8.91
CA LEU A 127 17.24 -5.65 -7.76
C LEU A 127 17.86 -6.96 -7.25
N CYS A 128 17.17 -8.09 -7.38
CA CYS A 128 17.70 -9.41 -6.99
C CYS A 128 18.53 -10.08 -8.09
N ASN A 129 18.30 -9.78 -9.38
CA ASN A 129 18.97 -10.45 -10.51
C ASN A 129 20.20 -9.71 -11.07
N GLY A 130 20.54 -8.53 -10.53
CA GLY A 130 21.88 -7.93 -10.57
C GLY A 130 22.71 -8.14 -11.83
N THR A 131 22.15 -7.88 -13.01
CA THR A 131 22.94 -7.83 -14.25
C THR A 131 22.54 -6.61 -15.07
N GLN A 132 23.54 -5.73 -15.27
CA GLN A 132 23.58 -4.62 -16.23
C GLN A 132 23.00 -3.24 -15.87
N LEU A 133 23.29 -2.69 -14.68
CA LEU A 133 23.21 -1.23 -14.50
C LEU A 133 24.46 -0.64 -13.82
N ASN A 134 24.82 0.56 -14.28
CA ASN A 134 26.10 1.21 -14.10
C ASN A 134 26.44 1.46 -12.61
N ARG A 135 27.70 1.23 -12.25
CA ARG A 135 28.20 1.02 -10.86
C ARG A 135 28.10 2.22 -9.90
N SER A 136 27.68 3.41 -10.31
CA SER A 136 27.74 4.61 -9.46
C SER A 136 26.53 4.80 -8.52
N VAL A 137 25.31 4.51 -8.97
CA VAL A 137 24.09 4.64 -8.14
C VAL A 137 23.88 3.40 -7.27
N ILE A 138 24.26 2.24 -7.80
CA ILE A 138 24.17 0.94 -7.15
C ILE A 138 25.15 0.82 -5.97
N ALA A 139 26.32 1.46 -6.02
CA ALA A 139 27.36 1.31 -5.00
C ALA A 139 26.97 1.83 -3.59
N TYR A 140 26.00 2.74 -3.49
CA TYR A 140 25.50 3.20 -2.19
C TYR A 140 24.48 2.23 -1.58
N TRP A 141 23.81 1.41 -2.39
CA TRP A 141 22.72 0.51 -1.95
C TRP A 141 23.08 -0.98 -1.93
N THR A 142 24.00 -1.45 -2.78
CA THR A 142 24.26 -2.90 -2.97
C THR A 142 25.35 -3.50 -2.10
N LYS A 143 25.95 -2.75 -1.18
CA LYS A 143 26.98 -3.32 -0.29
C LYS A 143 26.46 -4.30 0.77
N SER A 144 25.15 -4.57 0.86
CA SER A 144 24.59 -5.45 1.91
C SER A 144 23.60 -6.54 1.47
N VAL A 145 23.21 -6.70 0.20
CA VAL A 145 22.02 -7.54 -0.11
C VAL A 145 22.13 -8.36 -1.40
N CYS A 146 23.29 -8.95 -1.70
CA CYS A 146 23.41 -9.95 -2.76
C CYS A 146 24.17 -11.17 -2.26
N CYS A 147 23.52 -12.03 -1.46
CA CYS A 147 23.94 -13.43 -1.24
C CYS A 147 22.89 -14.18 -0.40
N SER A 148 21.80 -14.62 -1.04
CA SER A 148 21.02 -15.78 -0.58
C SER A 148 19.93 -16.10 -1.61
N GLY A 149 20.19 -17.09 -2.47
CA GLY A 149 19.30 -17.57 -3.54
C GLY A 149 18.03 -18.28 -3.05
N ALA A 150 17.21 -17.60 -2.25
CA ALA A 150 15.93 -18.10 -1.73
C ALA A 150 14.81 -17.05 -1.87
N LEU A 151 14.78 -16.31 -2.97
CA LEU A 151 13.82 -15.26 -3.26
C LEU A 151 13.01 -15.63 -4.51
N GLY A 152 11.78 -16.08 -4.30
CA GLY A 152 10.82 -16.20 -5.39
C GLY A 152 10.46 -14.80 -5.89
N VAL A 153 10.83 -14.49 -7.13
CA VAL A 153 10.39 -13.27 -7.80
C VAL A 153 8.87 -13.32 -7.96
N ILE A 154 8.15 -12.34 -7.42
CA ILE A 154 6.71 -12.17 -7.68
C ILE A 154 6.56 -11.76 -9.13
N ARG A 155 5.90 -12.58 -9.96
CA ARG A 155 5.73 -12.31 -11.40
C ARG A 155 4.29 -12.11 -11.81
N GLY A 156 3.38 -12.18 -10.86
CA GLY A 156 1.93 -12.23 -11.10
C GLY A 156 1.53 -13.47 -11.87
N THR A 157 2.15 -14.61 -11.57
CA THR A 157 1.80 -15.91 -12.17
C THR A 157 0.62 -16.55 -11.44
N GLY A 158 0.05 -17.61 -12.02
CA GLY A 158 -0.95 -18.42 -11.32
C GLY A 158 -0.47 -18.92 -9.95
N LYS A 159 0.81 -19.32 -9.83
CA LYS A 159 1.42 -19.71 -8.55
C LYS A 159 1.49 -18.56 -7.54
N ASP A 160 1.69 -17.34 -8.01
CA ASP A 160 1.69 -16.16 -7.13
C ASP A 160 0.26 -15.83 -6.66
N MET A 161 -0.73 -15.99 -7.54
CA MET A 161 -2.14 -15.90 -7.16
C MET A 161 -2.54 -16.98 -6.16
N ASP A 162 -2.06 -18.23 -6.32
CA ASP A 162 -2.33 -19.31 -5.37
C ASP A 162 -1.80 -18.97 -3.97
N LYS A 163 -0.63 -18.32 -3.86
CA LYS A 163 -0.13 -17.82 -2.56
C LYS A 163 -1.08 -16.80 -1.93
N VAL A 164 -1.60 -15.85 -2.73
CA VAL A 164 -2.59 -14.87 -2.24
C VAL A 164 -3.84 -15.58 -1.75
N VAL A 165 -4.36 -16.55 -2.52
CA VAL A 165 -5.51 -17.37 -2.12
C VAL A 165 -5.26 -18.07 -0.77
N HIS A 166 -4.12 -18.75 -0.63
CA HIS A 166 -3.79 -19.48 0.59
C HIS A 166 -3.59 -18.56 1.80
N GLU A 167 -2.97 -17.41 1.62
CA GLU A 167 -2.77 -16.43 2.68
C GLU A 167 -4.10 -15.83 3.15
N LEU A 168 -4.97 -15.46 2.20
CA LEU A 168 -6.31 -14.98 2.52
C LEU A 168 -7.15 -16.05 3.21
N ALA A 169 -7.10 -17.30 2.75
CA ALA A 169 -7.79 -18.42 3.38
C ALA A 169 -7.33 -18.60 4.84
N ARG A 170 -6.02 -18.55 5.09
CA ARG A 170 -5.45 -18.62 6.44
C ARG A 170 -5.93 -17.47 7.33
N ASN A 171 -5.90 -16.24 6.82
CA ASN A 171 -6.23 -15.05 7.62
C ASN A 171 -7.73 -14.84 7.83
N THR A 172 -8.58 -15.47 7.03
CA THR A 172 -10.04 -15.38 7.14
C THR A 172 -10.68 -16.64 7.71
N GLU A 173 -9.90 -17.70 7.94
CA GLU A 173 -10.38 -19.04 8.30
C GLU A 173 -11.37 -19.64 7.28
N LEU A 174 -11.40 -19.11 6.05
CA LEU A 174 -12.21 -19.63 4.96
C LEU A 174 -11.50 -20.77 4.23
N ASN A 175 -12.29 -21.70 3.68
CA ASN A 175 -11.76 -22.71 2.79
C ASN A 175 -11.16 -22.07 1.51
N VAL A 176 -10.04 -22.63 1.04
CA VAL A 176 -9.35 -22.21 -0.19
C VAL A 176 -10.32 -22.05 -1.37
N SER A 177 -11.21 -23.01 -1.61
CA SER A 177 -12.18 -22.94 -2.70
C SER A 177 -13.17 -21.78 -2.59
N LYS A 178 -13.54 -21.37 -1.36
CA LYS A 178 -14.38 -20.17 -1.16
C LYS A 178 -13.62 -18.91 -1.52
N VAL A 179 -12.34 -18.82 -1.15
CA VAL A 179 -11.47 -17.69 -1.50
C VAL A 179 -11.24 -17.65 -3.01
N GLU A 180 -10.99 -18.78 -3.66
CA GLU A 180 -10.88 -18.85 -5.13
C GLU A 180 -12.15 -18.35 -5.82
N ASN A 181 -13.34 -18.69 -5.32
CA ASN A 181 -14.60 -18.18 -5.85
C ASN A 181 -14.74 -16.67 -5.67
N VAL A 182 -14.35 -16.12 -4.50
CA VAL A 182 -14.35 -14.66 -4.26
C VAL A 182 -13.41 -13.96 -5.23
N ILE A 183 -12.16 -14.44 -5.37
CA ILE A 183 -11.20 -13.88 -6.32
C ILE A 183 -11.71 -14.01 -7.75
N GLY A 184 -12.27 -15.17 -8.12
CA GLY A 184 -12.87 -15.44 -9.42
C GLY A 184 -13.97 -14.44 -9.78
N ASN A 185 -14.85 -14.15 -8.82
CA ASN A 185 -15.93 -13.18 -8.97
C ASN A 185 -15.43 -11.74 -9.15
N LEU A 186 -14.35 -11.36 -8.48
CA LEU A 186 -13.86 -9.98 -8.46
C LEU A 186 -12.86 -9.67 -9.58
N TYR A 187 -12.02 -10.63 -9.96
CA TYR A 187 -10.87 -10.41 -10.86
C TYR A 187 -10.89 -11.29 -12.12
N GLY A 188 -11.84 -12.23 -12.23
CA GLY A 188 -12.00 -13.13 -13.37
C GLY A 188 -11.70 -14.60 -13.02
N ASP A 189 -12.30 -15.53 -13.76
CA ASP A 189 -12.16 -16.97 -13.52
C ASP A 189 -10.69 -17.40 -13.54
N LEU A 190 -10.21 -17.97 -12.43
CA LEU A 190 -8.81 -18.33 -12.26
C LEU A 190 -8.34 -19.43 -13.23
N LYS A 191 -9.22 -20.29 -13.73
CA LYS A 191 -8.85 -21.32 -14.72
C LYS A 191 -8.64 -20.68 -16.09
N GLU A 192 -9.51 -19.75 -16.49
CA GLU A 192 -9.35 -19.00 -17.74
C GLU A 192 -8.15 -18.06 -17.68
N LEU A 193 -7.95 -17.35 -16.56
CA LEU A 193 -6.78 -16.47 -16.39
C LEU A 193 -5.47 -17.24 -16.50
N ARG A 194 -5.39 -18.48 -16.00
CA ARG A 194 -4.17 -19.32 -16.12
C ARG A 194 -3.79 -19.63 -17.58
N LYS A 195 -4.73 -19.50 -18.54
CA LYS A 195 -4.47 -19.67 -19.98
C LYS A 195 -3.87 -18.42 -20.62
N ASN A 196 -3.97 -17.26 -19.97
CA ASN A 196 -3.47 -15.99 -20.47
C ASN A 196 -2.58 -15.29 -19.42
N SER A 197 -1.26 -15.42 -19.59
CA SER A 197 -0.28 -14.86 -18.66
C SER A 197 -0.46 -13.36 -18.41
N LYS A 198 -0.77 -12.57 -19.45
CA LYS A 198 -0.96 -11.12 -19.30
C LYS A 198 -2.21 -10.81 -18.47
N ALA A 199 -3.33 -11.48 -18.76
CA ALA A 199 -4.55 -11.32 -17.98
C ALA A 199 -4.36 -11.77 -16.52
N MET A 200 -3.61 -12.86 -16.29
CA MET A 200 -3.26 -13.30 -14.92
C MET A 200 -2.43 -12.24 -14.18
N GLN A 201 -1.45 -11.63 -14.85
CA GLN A 201 -0.65 -10.56 -14.27
C GLN A 201 -1.49 -9.34 -13.91
N GLU A 202 -2.36 -8.89 -14.81
CA GLU A 202 -3.30 -7.79 -14.55
C GLU A 202 -4.23 -8.12 -13.38
N ALA A 203 -4.82 -9.32 -13.35
CA ALA A 203 -5.68 -9.77 -12.25
C ALA A 203 -4.92 -9.84 -10.92
N TYR A 204 -3.69 -10.35 -10.92
CA TYR A 204 -2.82 -10.41 -9.75
C TYR A 204 -2.49 -9.02 -9.20
N VAL A 205 -2.04 -8.12 -10.07
CA VAL A 205 -1.70 -6.73 -9.68
C VAL A 205 -2.94 -6.01 -9.16
N LYS A 206 -4.10 -6.19 -9.80
CA LYS A 206 -5.37 -5.59 -9.39
C LYS A 206 -5.81 -6.12 -8.01
N CYS A 207 -5.76 -7.45 -7.82
CA CYS A 207 -6.09 -8.09 -6.55
C CYS A 207 -5.18 -7.64 -5.40
N THR A 208 -3.87 -7.63 -5.63
CA THR A 208 -2.91 -7.19 -4.61
C THR A 208 -3.01 -5.69 -4.33
N SER A 209 -3.26 -4.85 -5.34
CA SER A 209 -3.52 -3.41 -5.15
C SER A 209 -4.75 -3.15 -4.30
N ASP A 210 -5.79 -3.96 -4.51
CA ASP A 210 -7.03 -3.90 -3.75
C ASP A 210 -6.81 -4.25 -2.26
N VAL A 211 -6.06 -5.31 -1.98
CA VAL A 211 -5.67 -5.70 -0.61
C VAL A 211 -4.71 -4.68 0.01
N PHE A 212 -3.73 -4.19 -0.77
CA PHE A 212 -2.66 -3.33 -0.28
C PHE A 212 -3.17 -1.94 0.10
N SER A 213 -3.92 -1.25 -0.77
CA SER A 213 -4.33 0.12 -0.46
C SER A 213 -5.73 0.52 -0.95
N ASN A 214 -6.23 -0.01 -2.06
CA ASN A 214 -7.51 0.48 -2.59
C ASN A 214 -8.69 0.19 -1.65
N TYR A 215 -8.71 -0.97 -0.98
CA TYR A 215 -9.73 -1.25 0.03
C TYR A 215 -9.62 -0.31 1.24
N GLY A 216 -8.39 -0.02 1.70
CA GLY A 216 -8.16 0.97 2.76
C GLY A 216 -8.60 2.37 2.36
N CYS A 217 -8.36 2.78 1.12
CA CYS A 217 -8.88 4.03 0.56
C CYS A 217 -10.41 4.04 0.55
N TYR A 218 -11.04 3.00 0.00
CA TYR A 218 -12.49 2.87 -0.02
C TYR A 218 -13.12 2.96 1.38
N ARG A 219 -12.57 2.25 2.38
CA ARG A 219 -13.05 2.30 3.78
C ARG A 219 -12.88 3.69 4.40
N TYR A 220 -11.80 4.40 4.06
CA TYR A 220 -11.62 5.78 4.48
C TYR A 220 -12.71 6.69 3.89
N LEU A 221 -13.00 6.55 2.58
CA LEU A 221 -14.01 7.34 1.90
C LEU A 221 -15.41 7.06 2.48
N GLU A 222 -15.76 5.77 2.67
CA GLU A 222 -17.00 5.33 3.32
C GLU A 222 -17.16 5.95 4.72
N ASN A 223 -16.11 5.87 5.56
CA ASN A 223 -16.11 6.50 6.87
C ASN A 223 -16.26 8.03 6.78
N SER A 224 -15.67 8.68 5.78
CA SER A 224 -15.78 10.14 5.59
C SER A 224 -17.18 10.62 5.20
N GLN A 225 -18.06 9.72 4.73
CA GLN A 225 -19.46 10.05 4.45
C GLN A 225 -20.23 10.41 5.75
N GLN A 226 -19.75 9.96 6.91
CA GLN A 226 -20.35 10.22 8.22
C GLN A 226 -19.85 11.52 8.87
N HIS A 227 -18.81 12.14 8.30
CA HIS A 227 -18.21 13.36 8.86
C HIS A 227 -18.97 14.62 8.40
N ASP A 228 -18.91 15.71 9.18
CA ASP A 228 -19.47 17.02 8.82
C ASP A 228 -18.54 17.86 7.93
N LYS A 229 -17.26 17.49 7.84
CA LYS A 229 -16.26 18.16 6.99
C LYS A 229 -16.13 17.54 5.59
N PRO A 230 -15.79 18.34 4.57
CA PRO A 230 -15.61 17.85 3.20
C PRO A 230 -14.40 16.92 3.10
N THR A 231 -14.56 15.86 2.31
CA THR A 231 -13.45 15.00 1.87
C THR A 231 -13.46 14.98 0.35
N TYR A 232 -12.29 15.10 -0.27
CA TYR A 232 -12.09 15.06 -1.71
C TYR A 232 -11.30 13.81 -2.07
N ALA A 233 -11.83 12.99 -2.98
CA ALA A 233 -11.21 11.72 -3.33
C ALA A 233 -10.53 11.80 -4.70
N TYR A 234 -9.33 11.24 -4.86
CA TYR A 234 -8.65 11.16 -6.16
C TYR A 234 -8.20 9.76 -6.53
N TYR A 235 -8.12 9.53 -7.83
CA TYR A 235 -7.56 8.34 -8.43
C TYR A 235 -6.46 8.76 -9.42
N PHE A 236 -5.23 8.33 -9.20
CA PHE A 236 -4.09 8.79 -10.01
C PHE A 236 -3.74 7.74 -11.06
N THR A 237 -4.24 7.90 -12.29
CA THR A 237 -3.98 6.95 -13.38
C THR A 237 -2.91 7.43 -14.35
N HIS A 238 -2.53 8.70 -14.31
CA HIS A 238 -1.48 9.20 -15.19
C HIS A 238 -0.14 8.55 -14.92
N THR A 239 0.54 8.22 -16.02
CA THR A 239 1.94 7.84 -16.01
C THR A 239 2.56 8.08 -17.38
N SER A 240 3.89 8.12 -17.45
CA SER A 240 4.62 8.14 -18.72
C SER A 240 5.81 7.19 -18.69
N ARG A 241 6.27 6.78 -19.88
CA ARG A 241 7.51 6.00 -20.02
C ARG A 241 8.70 6.73 -19.40
N ASN A 242 8.72 8.06 -19.45
CA ASN A 242 9.79 8.87 -18.86
C ASN A 242 9.78 8.76 -17.32
N MET A 243 8.60 8.76 -16.70
CA MET A 243 8.50 8.66 -15.23
C MET A 243 8.83 7.26 -14.70
N TRP A 244 8.61 6.22 -15.49
CA TRP A 244 9.07 4.88 -15.16
C TRP A 244 10.56 4.65 -15.47
N GLY A 245 11.15 5.45 -16.36
CA GLY A 245 12.54 5.29 -16.79
C GLY A 245 12.83 3.89 -17.30
N TRP A 246 13.92 3.29 -16.81
CA TRP A 246 14.34 1.95 -17.23
C TRP A 246 13.35 0.86 -16.81
N LEU A 247 12.58 1.06 -15.74
CA LEU A 247 11.58 0.10 -15.27
C LEU A 247 10.45 -0.12 -16.29
N ALA A 248 10.19 0.86 -17.16
CA ALA A 248 9.19 0.77 -18.22
C ALA A 248 9.43 -0.41 -19.18
N THR A 249 10.66 -0.95 -19.22
CA THR A 249 11.02 -2.08 -20.11
C THR A 249 10.78 -3.45 -19.49
N VAL A 250 10.59 -3.52 -18.16
CA VAL A 250 10.46 -4.79 -17.41
C VAL A 250 9.09 -4.96 -16.75
N VAL A 251 8.29 -3.90 -16.68
CA VAL A 251 6.91 -3.96 -16.19
C VAL A 251 5.94 -4.51 -17.25
N PRO A 252 4.93 -5.28 -16.83
CA PRO A 252 3.97 -5.90 -17.77
C PRO A 252 3.09 -4.87 -18.50
N PHE A 253 2.86 -3.72 -17.88
CA PHE A 253 2.13 -2.58 -18.42
C PHE A 253 2.49 -1.32 -17.62
N LEU A 254 2.15 -0.16 -18.17
CA LEU A 254 2.31 1.13 -17.48
C LEU A 254 0.97 1.53 -16.87
N ALA A 255 1.00 1.89 -15.60
CA ALA A 255 -0.13 2.48 -14.88
C ALA A 255 0.40 3.47 -13.83
N GLY A 256 -0.49 4.30 -13.29
CA GLY A 256 -0.21 4.98 -12.02
C GLY A 256 -0.06 3.95 -10.90
N THR A 257 0.94 4.10 -10.05
CA THR A 257 1.28 3.13 -8.98
C THR A 257 1.48 3.82 -7.65
N HIS A 258 1.85 3.05 -6.62
CA HIS A 258 2.20 3.59 -5.32
C HIS A 258 3.21 4.74 -5.45
N SER A 259 2.90 5.87 -4.81
CA SER A 259 3.70 7.10 -4.83
C SER A 259 3.88 7.75 -6.21
N SER A 260 3.11 7.38 -7.24
CA SER A 260 3.18 8.05 -8.55
C SER A 260 2.70 9.50 -8.44
N ASP A 261 1.66 9.74 -7.67
CA ASP A 261 1.17 11.07 -7.29
C ASP A 261 2.25 11.96 -6.64
N ILE A 262 3.10 11.40 -5.77
CA ILE A 262 4.22 12.13 -5.15
C ILE A 262 5.22 12.63 -6.21
N ILE A 263 5.45 11.85 -7.27
CA ILE A 263 6.37 12.23 -8.35
C ILE A 263 5.91 13.54 -9.00
N TYR A 264 4.62 13.62 -9.30
CA TYR A 264 4.01 14.79 -9.93
C TYR A 264 3.73 15.92 -8.93
N LEU A 265 3.55 15.62 -7.65
CA LEU A 265 3.30 16.64 -6.63
C LEU A 265 4.56 17.43 -6.26
N PHE A 266 5.72 16.79 -6.23
CA PHE A 266 6.98 17.37 -5.74
C PHE A 266 8.09 17.50 -6.78
N ASP A 267 7.81 17.21 -8.05
CA ASP A 267 8.82 17.16 -9.12
C ASP A 267 10.03 16.30 -8.73
N CYS A 268 9.78 15.15 -8.11
CA CYS A 268 10.81 14.27 -7.58
C CYS A 268 10.54 12.82 -7.98
N ASN A 269 11.45 12.22 -8.74
CA ASN A 269 11.32 10.84 -9.18
C ASN A 269 12.40 9.97 -8.56
N TYR A 270 11.98 8.94 -7.84
CA TYR A 270 12.86 8.02 -7.12
C TYR A 270 13.36 6.86 -8.00
N PHE A 271 12.92 6.76 -9.26
CA PHE A 271 13.41 5.81 -10.26
C PHE A 271 14.38 6.43 -11.27
N THR A 272 14.27 7.73 -11.50
CA THR A 272 14.96 8.43 -12.58
C THR A 272 15.62 9.71 -12.11
N ALA A 273 16.89 9.85 -12.47
CA ALA A 273 17.64 11.09 -12.35
C ALA A 273 18.53 11.22 -13.61
N PRO A 274 18.46 12.31 -14.38
CA PRO A 274 17.62 13.50 -14.18
C PRO A 274 16.13 13.28 -14.49
N LEU A 275 15.27 14.14 -13.92
CA LEU A 275 13.83 14.11 -14.14
C LEU A 275 13.46 14.62 -15.55
N SER A 276 12.95 13.75 -16.40
CA SER A 276 12.67 14.05 -17.82
C SER A 276 11.17 14.17 -18.12
N MET A 277 10.43 14.97 -17.33
CA MET A 277 8.99 15.19 -17.54
C MET A 277 8.70 15.75 -18.94
N ASN A 278 7.84 15.05 -19.70
CA ASN A 278 7.32 15.55 -20.97
C ASN A 278 6.25 16.65 -20.75
N LYS A 279 5.69 17.20 -21.84
CA LYS A 279 4.68 18.29 -21.74
C LYS A 279 3.42 17.87 -20.96
N VAL A 280 2.96 16.63 -21.12
CA VAL A 280 1.79 16.11 -20.42
C VAL A 280 2.11 15.88 -18.94
N ASP A 281 3.29 15.34 -18.63
CA ASP A 281 3.76 15.18 -17.26
C ASP A 281 3.81 16.51 -16.50
N ARG A 282 4.36 17.56 -17.13
CA ARG A 282 4.41 18.92 -16.55
C ARG A 282 3.03 19.49 -16.29
N LYS A 283 2.11 19.37 -17.25
CA LYS A 283 0.73 19.81 -17.09
C LYS A 283 0.05 19.13 -15.90
N ILE A 284 0.30 17.83 -15.72
CA ILE A 284 -0.29 17.06 -14.62
C ILE A 284 0.37 17.39 -13.29
N SER A 285 1.69 17.60 -13.24
CA SER A 285 2.40 18.11 -12.07
C SER A 285 1.86 19.48 -11.63
N GLU A 286 1.77 20.45 -12.54
CA GLU A 286 1.26 21.80 -12.29
C GLU A 286 -0.18 21.76 -11.75
N MET A 287 -1.03 20.95 -12.38
CA MET A 287 -2.43 20.83 -11.98
C MET A 287 -2.61 20.12 -10.64
N THR A 288 -1.84 19.05 -10.38
CA THR A 288 -1.88 18.29 -9.11
C THR A 288 -1.41 19.18 -7.96
N SER A 289 -0.24 19.81 -8.12
CA SER A 289 0.32 20.71 -7.11
C SER A 289 -0.57 21.93 -6.87
N ALA A 290 -1.13 22.56 -7.91
CA ALA A 290 -2.06 23.68 -7.75
C ALA A 290 -3.30 23.32 -6.93
N ALA A 291 -3.94 22.18 -7.22
CA ALA A 291 -5.13 21.72 -6.51
C ALA A 291 -4.83 21.34 -5.05
N PHE A 292 -3.74 20.62 -4.81
CA PHE A 292 -3.33 20.23 -3.45
C PHE A 292 -2.94 21.46 -2.62
N MET A 293 -2.21 22.41 -3.21
CA MET A 293 -1.85 23.67 -2.55
C MET A 293 -3.07 24.54 -2.26
N GLU A 294 -4.08 24.54 -3.13
CA GLU A 294 -5.32 25.26 -2.85
C GLU A 294 -6.07 24.64 -1.68
N PHE A 295 -6.16 23.31 -1.63
CA PHE A 295 -6.74 22.62 -0.49
C PHE A 295 -6.00 22.91 0.82
N VAL A 296 -4.66 22.97 0.80
CA VAL A 296 -3.88 23.35 1.99
C VAL A 296 -4.27 24.75 2.49
N LYS A 297 -4.45 25.71 1.58
CA LYS A 297 -4.81 27.10 1.90
C LYS A 297 -6.25 27.23 2.40
N THR A 298 -7.21 26.66 1.67
CA THR A 298 -8.64 26.98 1.83
C THR A 298 -9.48 25.83 2.37
N GLY A 299 -9.01 24.58 2.25
CA GLY A 299 -9.80 23.38 2.50
C GLY A 299 -10.64 22.93 1.30
N ASN A 300 -10.54 23.62 0.16
CA ASN A 300 -11.20 23.28 -1.09
C ASN A 300 -10.15 23.26 -2.22
N PRO A 301 -9.98 22.16 -2.98
CA PRO A 301 -8.96 22.06 -4.02
C PRO A 301 -9.32 22.81 -5.32
N ASN A 302 -10.52 23.41 -5.42
CA ASN A 302 -11.02 24.00 -6.65
C ASN A 302 -10.55 25.45 -6.85
N LYS A 303 -10.20 25.76 -8.10
CA LYS A 303 -9.96 27.11 -8.61
C LYS A 303 -10.75 27.36 -9.90
N PRO A 304 -11.14 28.61 -10.20
CA PRO A 304 -11.79 28.95 -11.46
C PRO A 304 -11.00 28.51 -12.71
N GLU A 305 -9.66 28.51 -12.64
CA GLU A 305 -8.79 28.17 -13.75
C GLU A 305 -8.53 26.65 -13.89
N ALA A 306 -8.98 25.83 -12.91
CA ALA A 306 -8.78 24.40 -12.96
C ALA A 306 -9.63 23.76 -14.08
N PRO A 307 -9.10 22.77 -14.82
CA PRO A 307 -9.84 22.11 -15.90
C PRO A 307 -10.90 21.12 -15.40
N PHE A 308 -11.21 21.14 -14.11
CA PHE A 308 -12.14 20.24 -13.45
C PHE A 308 -12.86 20.94 -12.30
N ASN A 309 -13.99 20.37 -11.91
CA ASN A 309 -14.61 20.63 -10.62
C ASN A 309 -14.49 19.37 -9.77
N TRP A 310 -13.65 19.42 -8.74
CA TRP A 310 -13.42 18.33 -7.81
C TRP A 310 -14.52 18.31 -6.77
N GLU A 311 -15.47 17.39 -6.95
CA GLU A 311 -16.61 17.21 -6.05
C GLU A 311 -16.17 16.59 -4.72
N THR A 312 -16.84 16.97 -3.64
CA THR A 312 -16.68 16.29 -2.35
C THR A 312 -17.30 14.89 -2.40
N VAL A 313 -16.74 13.96 -1.64
CA VAL A 313 -17.35 12.67 -1.36
C VAL A 313 -18.78 12.88 -0.83
N SER A 314 -19.75 12.31 -1.55
CA SER A 314 -21.16 12.44 -1.21
C SER A 314 -21.46 11.82 0.15
N LYS A 315 -22.35 12.43 0.94
CA LYS A 315 -22.75 11.93 2.27
C LYS A 315 -23.78 10.79 2.20
N THR A 316 -24.59 10.78 1.15
CA THR A 316 -25.71 9.83 0.96
C THR A 316 -25.74 9.19 -0.43
N GLY A 317 -24.99 9.71 -1.38
CA GLY A 317 -24.93 9.23 -2.75
C GLY A 317 -23.70 8.39 -3.05
N GLU A 318 -23.53 8.09 -4.33
CA GLU A 318 -22.36 7.38 -4.85
C GLU A 318 -21.06 8.14 -4.54
N MET A 319 -20.05 7.43 -4.05
CA MET A 319 -18.70 7.97 -3.91
C MET A 319 -18.07 8.14 -5.30
N ARG A 320 -17.52 9.33 -5.54
CA ARG A 320 -16.83 9.67 -6.79
C ARG A 320 -15.40 10.13 -6.49
N MET A 321 -14.50 9.92 -7.44
CA MET A 321 -13.09 10.33 -7.35
C MET A 321 -12.73 11.21 -8.53
N LEU A 322 -11.87 12.21 -8.34
CA LEU A 322 -11.26 12.92 -9.46
C LEU A 322 -10.13 12.05 -10.04
N ASN A 323 -10.23 11.68 -11.31
CA ASN A 323 -9.14 11.01 -12.00
C ASN A 323 -8.07 12.02 -12.44
N PHE A 324 -6.87 11.93 -11.91
CA PHE A 324 -5.70 12.66 -12.39
C PHE A 324 -5.10 11.94 -13.61
N CYS A 325 -5.49 12.40 -14.78
CA CYS A 325 -5.01 11.99 -16.09
C CYS A 325 -4.92 13.21 -17.04
N GLU A 326 -4.57 12.99 -18.32
CA GLU A 326 -4.42 14.09 -19.29
C GLU A 326 -5.72 14.93 -19.44
N LYS A 327 -6.87 14.29 -19.29
CA LYS A 327 -8.21 14.90 -19.31
C LYS A 327 -8.94 14.55 -18.00
N PRO A 328 -8.71 15.31 -16.93
CA PRO A 328 -9.25 14.99 -15.62
C PRO A 328 -10.77 14.96 -15.63
N SER A 329 -11.36 14.04 -14.88
CA SER A 329 -12.81 13.92 -14.77
C SER A 329 -13.21 13.21 -13.49
N MET A 330 -14.42 13.50 -13.01
CA MET A 330 -15.02 12.81 -11.86
C MET A 330 -15.52 11.43 -12.29
N ILE A 331 -14.91 10.37 -11.74
CA ILE A 331 -15.29 8.98 -11.98
C ILE A 331 -16.23 8.48 -10.88
N GLY A 332 -17.30 7.80 -11.28
CA GLY A 332 -18.16 7.00 -10.38
C GLY A 332 -17.70 5.54 -10.36
N ARG A 333 -18.50 4.67 -9.72
CA ARG A 333 -18.25 3.23 -9.57
C ARG A 333 -16.81 2.94 -9.20
N ILE A 334 -16.32 3.62 -8.16
CA ILE A 334 -14.90 3.60 -7.77
C ILE A 334 -14.43 2.16 -7.61
N PHE A 335 -13.24 1.86 -8.16
CA PHE A 335 -12.70 0.50 -8.24
C PHE A 335 -13.64 -0.52 -8.90
N ASP A 336 -14.41 -0.12 -9.92
CA ASP A 336 -15.41 -0.94 -10.60
C ASP A 336 -16.40 -1.63 -9.62
N ASN A 337 -16.72 -0.98 -8.50
CA ASN A 337 -17.49 -1.51 -7.37
C ASN A 337 -16.92 -2.80 -6.72
N ARG A 338 -15.66 -3.18 -7.00
CA ARG A 338 -15.06 -4.39 -6.43
C ARG A 338 -15.04 -4.37 -4.90
N MET A 339 -14.81 -3.20 -4.30
CA MET A 339 -14.77 -3.06 -2.83
C MET A 339 -16.13 -3.32 -2.18
N GLN A 340 -17.21 -2.78 -2.76
CA GLN A 340 -18.57 -3.03 -2.32
C GLN A 340 -18.91 -4.52 -2.45
N ARG A 341 -18.63 -5.10 -3.63
CA ARG A 341 -18.86 -6.52 -3.89
C ARG A 341 -18.07 -7.42 -2.93
N LEU A 342 -16.83 -7.06 -2.62
CA LEU A 342 -16.01 -7.76 -1.62
C LEU A 342 -16.65 -7.69 -0.24
N GLN A 343 -17.10 -6.52 0.21
CA GLN A 343 -17.80 -6.39 1.50
C GLN A 343 -19.05 -7.28 1.55
N ASP A 344 -19.85 -7.31 0.49
CA ASP A 344 -21.09 -8.08 0.46
C ASP A 344 -20.81 -9.59 0.49
N LEU A 345 -19.82 -10.06 -0.30
CA LEU A 345 -19.34 -11.43 -0.23
C LEU A 345 -18.80 -11.80 1.16
N LEU A 346 -18.06 -10.90 1.83
CA LEU A 346 -17.55 -11.15 3.18
C LEU A 346 -18.67 -11.23 4.22
N LYS A 347 -19.73 -10.42 4.10
CA LYS A 347 -20.91 -10.51 5.00
C LYS A 347 -21.61 -11.86 4.87
N GLU A 348 -21.73 -12.39 3.66
CA GLU A 348 -22.32 -13.71 3.40
C GLU A 348 -21.47 -14.85 3.93
N LEU A 349 -20.14 -14.76 3.76
CA LEU A 349 -19.20 -15.84 4.09
C LEU A 349 -18.78 -15.85 5.56
N LEU A 350 -18.75 -14.68 6.20
CA LEU A 350 -18.35 -14.47 7.59
C LEU A 350 -19.45 -13.69 8.33
N PRO A 351 -20.64 -14.28 8.53
CA PRO A 351 -21.69 -13.62 9.28
C PRO A 351 -21.16 -13.31 10.68
N ARG A 352 -21.33 -12.06 11.13
CA ARG A 352 -20.89 -11.64 12.47
C ARG A 352 -21.44 -12.63 13.50
N LYS A 353 -20.55 -13.24 14.29
CA LYS A 353 -20.99 -13.90 15.54
C LYS A 353 -21.54 -12.78 16.43
N HIS A 354 -22.85 -12.85 16.71
CA HIS A 354 -23.54 -11.90 17.58
C HIS A 354 -22.97 -11.92 18.99
#